data_AF-A0A9J7BKA5-F1
#
_entry.id   AF-A0A9J7BKA5-F1
#
_cell.length_a   1.000
_cell.length_b   1.000
_cell.length_c   1.000
_cell.angle_alpha   90.00
_cell.angle_beta   90.00
_cell.angle_gamma   90.00
#
_symmetry.space_group_name_H-M   'P 1'
#
loop_
_entity.id
_entity.type
_entity.pdbx_description
1 polymer ?
#
loop_
_entity_poly.entity_id
_entity_poly.type
_entity_poly.pdbx_seq_one_letter_code
_entity_poly.pdbx_strand_id
1 'polypeptide(L)'
;MTHAARFYLGSIAFALIIVLPVFVYLKRRRQSEGRIVLWILGIWVIWNLVNAPIHEVSHLLGGWSAGQHVNDYRLIPHFWEGDFVHAYISWEAGTPSQYKVSTLAPYAIDGLVILLGFALCWRQNRMPPFTGTLILFLFFLRPFYDVATNYAADAILGGTGDVAFLLYAYPRPAVHLCAWMLMFLAAAGAFREIWTEPRNHEISISASATER
;
A
#
# COMPACT_ATOMS: atom_id res chain seq x y z
N MET A 1 9.07 -3.00 -22.51
CA MET A 1 7.64 -2.64 -22.31
C MET A 1 7.48 -1.15 -22.57
N THR A 2 6.47 -0.72 -23.34
CA THR A 2 6.25 0.71 -23.62
C THR A 2 5.72 1.45 -22.37
N HIS A 3 5.89 2.77 -22.30
CA HIS A 3 5.33 3.60 -21.22
C HIS A 3 3.81 3.42 -21.10
N ALA A 4 3.11 3.32 -22.24
CA ALA A 4 1.67 3.07 -22.27
C ALA A 4 1.29 1.75 -21.59
N ALA A 5 2.02 0.67 -21.88
CA ALA A 5 1.76 -0.63 -21.25
C ALA A 5 1.98 -0.59 -19.73
N ARG A 6 3.01 0.11 -19.24
CA ARG A 6 3.22 0.34 -17.79
C ARG A 6 2.05 1.08 -17.16
N PHE A 7 1.59 2.15 -17.80
CA PHE A 7 0.45 2.93 -17.33
C PHE A 7 -0.84 2.10 -17.24
N TYR A 8 -1.16 1.32 -18.29
CA TYR A 8 -2.37 0.48 -18.28
C TYR A 8 -2.30 -0.62 -17.23
N LEU A 9 -1.16 -1.32 -17.11
CA LEU A 9 -0.99 -2.36 -16.09
C LEU A 9 -1.09 -1.79 -14.67
N GLY A 10 -0.47 -0.64 -14.41
CA GLY A 10 -0.57 0.06 -13.14
C GLY A 10 -2.01 0.47 -12.81
N SER A 11 -2.75 0.95 -13.82
CA SER A 11 -4.17 1.33 -13.67
C SER A 11 -5.08 0.13 -13.38
N ILE A 12 -4.86 -0.98 -14.08
CA ILE A 12 -5.59 -2.24 -13.85
C ILE A 12 -5.29 -2.77 -12.45
N ALA A 13 -4.01 -2.80 -12.05
CA ALA A 13 -3.60 -3.19 -10.71
C ALA A 13 -4.28 -2.30 -9.65
N PHE A 14 -4.37 -0.99 -9.89
CA PHE A 14 -4.98 -0.06 -8.94
C PHE A 14 -6.47 -0.33 -8.79
N ALA A 15 -7.17 -0.55 -9.90
CA ALA A 15 -8.57 -0.91 -9.89
C ALA A 15 -8.83 -2.23 -9.13
N LEU A 16 -8.02 -3.26 -9.37
CA LEU A 16 -8.21 -4.59 -8.78
C LEU A 16 -7.78 -4.69 -7.32
N ILE A 17 -6.67 -4.04 -6.94
CA ILE A 17 -6.07 -4.16 -5.61
C ILE A 17 -6.60 -3.08 -4.67
N ILE A 18 -6.88 -1.86 -5.15
CA ILE A 18 -7.33 -0.76 -4.30
C ILE A 18 -8.84 -0.55 -4.41
N VAL A 19 -9.34 -0.24 -5.61
CA VAL A 19 -10.72 0.23 -5.80
C VAL A 19 -11.73 -0.87 -5.49
N LEU A 20 -11.53 -2.08 -6.04
CA LEU A 20 -12.47 -3.18 -5.86
C LEU A 20 -12.59 -3.61 -4.38
N PRO A 21 -11.51 -3.84 -3.62
CA PRO A 21 -11.63 -4.19 -2.20
C PRO A 21 -12.28 -3.09 -1.35
N VAL A 22 -11.97 -1.82 -1.61
CA VAL A 22 -12.64 -0.68 -0.95
C VAL A 22 -14.13 -0.64 -1.27
N PHE A 23 -14.50 -0.83 -2.54
CA PHE A 23 -15.89 -0.87 -2.95
C PHE A 23 -16.65 -1.98 -2.23
N VAL A 24 -16.08 -3.19 -2.18
CA VAL A 24 -16.66 -4.35 -1.47
C VAL A 24 -16.78 -4.05 0.02
N TYR A 25 -15.75 -3.49 0.65
CA TYR A 25 -15.77 -3.07 2.06
C TYR A 25 -16.94 -2.13 2.35
N LEU A 26 -17.08 -1.05 1.58
CA LEU A 26 -18.10 -0.03 1.79
C LEU A 26 -19.52 -0.52 1.48
N LYS A 27 -19.69 -1.34 0.44
CA LYS A 27 -20.98 -1.97 0.13
C LYS A 27 -21.42 -2.91 1.24
N ARG A 28 -20.52 -3.73 1.80
CA ARG A 28 -20.82 -4.60 2.97
C ARG A 28 -21.21 -3.79 4.21
N ARG A 29 -20.65 -2.59 4.37
CA ARG A 29 -21.01 -1.62 5.42
C ARG A 29 -22.24 -0.76 5.07
N ARG A 30 -23.02 -1.14 4.06
CA ARG A 30 -24.28 -0.51 3.62
C ARG A 30 -24.15 0.99 3.35
N GLN A 31 -23.00 1.44 2.84
CA GLN A 31 -22.85 2.84 2.43
C GLN A 31 -23.65 3.11 1.15
N SER A 32 -24.22 4.32 1.05
CA SER A 32 -24.92 4.77 -0.15
C SER A 32 -23.94 4.93 -1.32
N GLU A 33 -24.47 4.84 -2.55
CA GLU A 33 -23.65 4.86 -3.77
C GLU A 33 -22.87 6.16 -3.92
N GLY A 34 -23.52 7.30 -3.65
CA GLY A 34 -22.86 8.61 -3.65
C GLY A 34 -21.70 8.67 -2.65
N ARG A 35 -21.85 8.10 -1.46
CA ARG A 35 -20.75 8.04 -0.47
C ARG A 35 -19.62 7.15 -0.95
N ILE A 36 -19.92 6.00 -1.56
CA ILE A 36 -18.90 5.10 -2.10
C ILE A 36 -18.06 5.79 -3.17
N VAL A 37 -18.70 6.50 -4.10
CA VAL A 37 -18.00 7.27 -5.13
C VAL A 37 -17.09 8.32 -4.49
N LEU A 38 -17.61 9.10 -3.52
CA LEU A 38 -16.82 10.09 -2.80
C LEU A 38 -15.61 9.47 -2.08
N TRP A 39 -15.78 8.31 -1.45
CA TRP A 39 -14.69 7.62 -0.77
C TRP A 39 -13.62 7.12 -1.74
N ILE A 40 -14.02 6.54 -2.87
CA ILE A 40 -13.08 6.07 -3.90
C ILE A 40 -12.29 7.25 -4.48
N LEU A 41 -12.95 8.39 -4.76
CA LEU A 41 -12.27 9.61 -5.21
C LEU A 41 -11.30 10.14 -4.15
N GLY A 42 -11.71 10.15 -2.88
CA GLY A 42 -10.85 10.54 -1.77
C GLY A 42 -9.61 9.64 -1.65
N ILE A 43 -9.78 8.32 -1.76
CA ILE A 43 -8.68 7.35 -1.75
C ILE A 43 -7.76 7.57 -2.94
N TRP A 44 -8.28 7.86 -4.13
CA TRP A 44 -7.44 8.16 -5.28
C TRP A 44 -6.57 9.40 -5.05
N VAL A 45 -7.10 10.45 -4.43
CA VAL A 45 -6.30 11.63 -4.05
C VAL A 45 -5.24 11.24 -3.01
N ILE A 46 -5.64 10.56 -1.93
CA ILE A 46 -4.72 10.15 -0.86
C ILE A 46 -3.62 9.25 -1.44
N TRP A 47 -3.97 8.32 -2.33
CA TRP A 47 -3.03 7.41 -3.00
C TRP A 47 -1.87 8.15 -3.66
N ASN A 48 -2.16 9.18 -4.46
CA ASN A 48 -1.13 9.98 -5.13
C ASN A 48 -0.24 10.73 -4.13
N LEU A 49 -0.76 11.04 -2.93
CA LEU A 49 -0.02 11.74 -1.87
C LEU A 49 0.75 10.81 -0.93
N VAL A 50 0.44 9.51 -0.89
CA VAL A 50 1.04 8.59 0.09
C VAL A 50 1.82 7.46 -0.55
N ASN A 51 1.44 6.93 -1.71
CA ASN A 51 2.07 5.70 -2.21
C ASN A 51 3.54 5.92 -2.55
N ALA A 52 3.82 6.76 -3.56
CA ALA A 52 5.19 7.06 -3.96
C ALA A 52 5.97 7.80 -2.86
N PRO A 53 5.40 8.83 -2.18
CA PRO A 53 6.14 9.52 -1.12
C PRO A 53 6.57 8.61 0.04
N ILE A 54 5.72 7.70 0.51
CA ILE A 54 6.11 6.76 1.57
C ILE A 54 7.22 5.82 1.09
N HIS A 55 7.15 5.35 -0.16
CA HIS A 55 8.17 4.47 -0.74
C HIS A 55 9.54 5.17 -0.78
N GLU A 56 9.61 6.34 -1.41
CA GLU A 56 10.86 7.09 -1.55
C GLU A 56 11.40 7.60 -0.20
N VAL A 57 10.53 8.05 0.71
CA VAL A 57 10.95 8.41 2.07
C VAL A 57 11.49 7.20 2.81
N SER A 58 10.99 6.00 2.55
CA SER A 58 11.55 4.79 3.16
C SER A 58 12.96 4.50 2.66
N HIS A 59 13.22 4.66 1.37
CA HIS A 59 14.60 4.63 0.85
C HIS A 59 15.48 5.67 1.55
N LEU A 60 14.98 6.91 1.67
CA LEU A 60 15.68 8.02 2.30
C LEU A 60 16.08 7.68 3.75
N LEU A 61 15.13 7.20 4.54
CA LEU A 61 15.35 6.80 5.94
C LEU A 61 16.32 5.62 6.04
N GLY A 62 16.19 4.62 5.15
CA GLY A 62 17.10 3.49 5.08
C GLY A 62 18.54 3.93 4.77
N GLY A 63 18.73 4.74 3.74
CA GLY A 63 20.04 5.26 3.36
C GLY A 63 20.66 6.12 4.46
N TRP A 64 19.91 7.05 5.05
CA TRP A 64 20.40 7.85 6.19
C TRP A 64 20.80 6.99 7.39
N SER A 65 20.01 5.95 7.71
CA SER A 65 20.34 5.03 8.80
C SER A 65 21.63 4.23 8.53
N ALA A 66 21.99 4.03 7.26
CA ALA A 66 23.23 3.39 6.83
C ALA A 66 24.38 4.40 6.58
N GLY A 67 24.16 5.70 6.83
CA GLY A 67 25.14 6.76 6.62
C GLY A 67 25.35 7.16 5.15
N GLN A 68 24.36 6.96 4.27
CA GLN A 68 24.39 7.54 2.93
C GLN A 68 24.05 9.03 2.94
N HIS A 69 24.65 9.75 2.01
CA HIS A 69 24.37 11.16 1.75
C HIS A 69 23.55 11.29 0.48
N VAL A 70 22.50 12.12 0.54
CA VAL A 70 21.59 12.37 -0.57
C VAL A 70 22.18 13.46 -1.44
N ASN A 71 22.25 13.21 -2.74
CA ASN A 71 22.64 14.21 -3.73
C ASN A 71 21.43 15.04 -4.18
N ASP A 72 20.33 14.35 -4.53
CA ASP A 72 19.08 14.97 -4.99
C ASP A 72 17.90 14.05 -4.67
N TYR A 73 16.70 14.60 -4.54
CA TYR A 73 15.50 13.80 -4.31
C TYR A 73 14.22 14.46 -4.82
N ARG A 74 13.28 13.63 -5.25
CA ARG A 74 11.92 14.00 -5.63
C ARG A 74 10.93 13.01 -5.04
N LEU A 75 10.20 13.42 -4.01
CA LEU A 75 9.23 12.54 -3.32
C LEU A 75 7.85 12.52 -3.99
N ILE A 76 7.47 13.64 -4.62
CA ILE A 76 6.17 13.82 -5.26
C ILE A 76 6.41 14.04 -6.76
N PRO A 77 5.88 13.18 -7.63
CA PRO A 77 5.91 13.39 -9.08
C PRO A 77 5.22 14.72 -9.47
N HIS A 78 5.64 15.33 -10.58
CA HIS A 78 4.97 16.51 -11.11
C HIS A 78 3.67 16.11 -11.83
N PHE A 79 2.65 15.77 -11.05
CA PHE A 79 1.37 15.34 -11.58
C PHE A 79 0.74 16.39 -12.52
N TRP A 80 1.02 17.68 -12.28
CA TRP A 80 0.55 18.80 -13.11
C TRP A 80 1.24 18.89 -14.47
N GLU A 81 2.42 18.26 -14.63
CA GLU A 81 3.15 18.15 -15.90
C GLU A 81 2.85 16.82 -16.62
N GLY A 82 1.95 15.99 -16.09
CA GLY A 82 1.66 14.66 -16.61
C GLY A 82 2.70 13.60 -16.22
N ASP A 83 3.61 13.92 -15.30
CA ASP A 83 4.55 12.97 -14.72
C ASP A 83 3.92 12.29 -13.50
N PHE A 84 3.48 11.05 -13.70
CA PHE A 84 2.85 10.21 -12.67
C PHE A 84 3.78 9.13 -12.13
N VAL A 85 5.05 9.11 -12.56
CA VAL A 85 5.91 7.93 -12.39
C VAL A 85 7.24 8.28 -11.74
N HIS A 86 7.80 9.48 -11.96
CA HIS A 86 9.16 9.78 -11.48
C HIS A 86 9.13 10.43 -10.09
N ALA A 87 9.16 9.58 -9.07
CA ALA A 87 9.73 9.89 -7.77
C ALA A 87 11.09 9.18 -7.69
N TYR A 88 12.08 9.78 -7.01
CA TYR A 88 13.41 9.18 -6.87
C TYR A 88 14.18 9.75 -5.68
N ILE A 89 15.10 8.96 -5.15
CA ILE A 89 16.23 9.42 -4.33
C ILE A 89 17.53 9.16 -5.09
N SER A 90 18.36 10.18 -5.27
CA SER A 90 19.70 10.09 -5.80
C SER A 90 20.71 10.18 -4.65
N TRP A 91 21.61 9.19 -4.59
CA TRP A 91 22.63 9.10 -3.55
C TRP A 91 23.99 9.55 -4.07
N GLU A 92 24.79 10.13 -3.19
CA GLU A 92 26.25 10.14 -3.38
C GLU A 92 26.77 8.68 -3.44
N ALA A 93 27.96 8.49 -4.00
CA ALA A 93 28.54 7.15 -4.15
C ALA A 93 28.56 6.41 -2.79
N GLY A 94 27.82 5.32 -2.71
CA GLY A 94 27.67 4.51 -1.50
C GLY A 94 28.40 3.17 -1.57
N THR A 95 28.58 2.55 -0.41
CA THR A 95 29.03 1.16 -0.32
C THR A 95 27.92 0.18 -0.72
N PRO A 96 28.23 -1.06 -1.15
CA PRO A 96 27.21 -2.05 -1.47
C PRO A 96 26.24 -2.34 -0.31
N SER A 97 26.71 -2.33 0.94
CA SER A 97 25.85 -2.53 2.12
C SER A 97 24.86 -1.39 2.32
N GLN A 98 25.29 -0.15 2.04
CA GLN A 98 24.43 1.01 2.14
C GLN A 98 23.26 0.96 1.15
N TYR A 99 23.54 0.63 -0.11
CA TYR A 99 22.48 0.43 -1.12
C TYR A 99 21.55 -0.72 -0.77
N LYS A 100 22.06 -1.81 -0.17
CA LYS A 100 21.21 -2.90 0.32
C LYS A 100 20.21 -2.42 1.36
N VAL A 101 20.65 -1.62 2.34
CA VAL A 101 19.77 -1.10 3.39
C VAL A 101 18.76 -0.12 2.83
N SER A 102 19.20 0.84 2.00
CA SER A 102 18.28 1.82 1.39
C SER A 102 17.23 1.13 0.52
N THR A 103 17.61 0.17 -0.33
CA THR A 103 16.69 -0.53 -1.22
C THR A 103 15.74 -1.48 -0.49
N LEU A 104 16.17 -2.09 0.63
CA LEU A 104 15.31 -2.96 1.44
C LEU A 104 14.27 -2.17 2.26
N ALA A 105 14.57 -0.91 2.58
CA ALA A 105 13.80 -0.13 3.55
C ALA A 105 12.31 0.03 3.23
N PRO A 106 11.86 0.32 1.99
CA PRO A 106 10.42 0.40 1.69
C PRO A 106 9.66 -0.87 2.07
N TYR A 107 10.22 -2.05 1.76
CA TYR A 107 9.59 -3.33 2.07
C TYR A 107 9.60 -3.66 3.56
N ALA A 108 10.62 -3.22 4.28
CA ALA A 108 10.67 -3.33 5.74
C ALA A 108 9.59 -2.43 6.39
N ILE A 109 9.46 -1.18 5.92
CA ILE A 109 8.41 -0.26 6.37
C ILE A 109 7.02 -0.81 6.04
N ASP A 110 6.82 -1.39 4.86
CA ASP A 110 5.57 -2.06 4.50
C ASP A 110 5.23 -3.20 5.45
N GLY A 111 6.21 -4.03 5.81
CA GLY A 111 6.03 -5.07 6.82
C GLY A 111 5.58 -4.50 8.17
N LEU A 112 6.23 -3.43 8.65
CA LEU A 112 5.86 -2.76 9.90
C LEU A 112 4.45 -2.13 9.84
N VAL A 113 4.10 -1.52 8.71
CA VAL A 113 2.77 -0.95 8.45
C VAL A 113 1.71 -2.05 8.48
N ILE A 114 1.92 -3.19 7.81
CA ILE A 114 0.99 -4.32 7.85
C ILE A 114 0.80 -4.83 9.28
N LEU A 115 1.89 -5.01 10.04
CA LEU A 115 1.83 -5.46 11.43
C LEU A 115 1.07 -4.46 12.32
N LEU A 116 1.28 -3.16 12.13
CA LEU A 116 0.54 -2.12 12.83
C LEU A 116 -0.95 -2.16 12.46
N GLY A 117 -1.30 -2.43 11.20
CA GLY A 117 -2.67 -2.65 10.77
C GLY A 117 -3.33 -3.79 11.54
N PHE A 118 -2.67 -4.94 11.64
CA PHE A 118 -3.16 -6.05 12.46
C PHE A 118 -3.32 -5.66 13.93
N ALA A 119 -2.38 -4.91 14.51
CA ALA A 119 -2.47 -4.46 15.90
C ALA A 119 -3.66 -3.50 16.14
N LEU A 120 -3.91 -2.57 15.21
CA LEU A 120 -5.05 -1.64 15.28
C LEU A 120 -6.38 -2.40 15.19
N CYS A 121 -6.48 -3.36 14.27
CA CYS A 121 -7.67 -4.17 14.07
C CYS A 121 -7.86 -5.27 15.13
N TRP A 122 -6.80 -5.66 15.84
CA TRP A 122 -6.88 -6.67 16.90
C TRP A 122 -7.79 -6.24 18.05
N ARG A 123 -7.76 -4.96 18.41
CA ARG A 123 -8.49 -4.42 19.57
C ARG A 123 -9.83 -3.78 19.23
N GLN A 124 -10.10 -3.51 17.95
CA GLN A 124 -11.24 -2.70 17.52
C GLN A 124 -12.19 -3.49 16.62
N ASN A 125 -13.29 -3.97 17.18
CA ASN A 125 -14.30 -4.72 16.43
C ASN A 125 -15.25 -3.82 15.60
N ARG A 126 -15.21 -2.49 15.77
CA ARG A 126 -16.15 -1.55 15.13
C ARG A 126 -15.51 -0.19 14.83
N MET A 127 -14.80 -0.10 13.72
CA MET A 127 -14.39 1.20 13.18
C MET A 127 -15.54 1.82 12.35
N PRO A 128 -15.73 3.15 12.41
CA PRO A 128 -16.59 3.85 11.45
C PRO A 128 -16.16 3.52 10.00
N PRO A 129 -17.10 3.50 9.04
CA PRO A 129 -16.79 3.15 7.65
C PRO A 129 -15.61 3.94 7.08
N PHE A 130 -15.49 5.23 7.42
CA PHE A 130 -14.36 6.07 7.01
C PHE A 130 -13.03 5.57 7.58
N THR A 131 -12.93 5.47 8.91
CA THR A 131 -11.71 5.04 9.60
C THR A 131 -11.28 3.65 9.18
N GLY A 132 -12.24 2.72 9.05
CA GLY A 132 -11.95 1.37 8.60
C GLY A 132 -11.52 1.31 7.13
N THR A 133 -12.05 2.18 6.27
CA THR A 133 -11.58 2.31 4.88
C THR A 133 -10.15 2.85 4.83
N LEU A 134 -9.82 3.86 5.64
CA LEU A 134 -8.45 4.37 5.73
C LEU A 134 -7.48 3.31 6.25
N ILE A 135 -7.90 2.52 7.25
CA ILE A 135 -7.04 1.46 7.80
C ILE A 135 -6.84 0.33 6.79
N LEU A 136 -7.93 -0.13 6.15
CA LEU A 136 -7.86 -1.09 5.06
C LEU A 136 -6.89 -0.62 3.97
N PHE A 137 -7.05 0.62 3.54
CA PHE A 137 -6.27 1.21 2.47
C PHE A 137 -4.78 1.39 2.84
N LEU A 138 -4.50 2.12 3.92
CA LEU A 138 -3.13 2.51 4.28
C LEU A 138 -2.29 1.34 4.80
N PHE A 139 -2.90 0.42 5.54
CA PHE A 139 -2.15 -0.62 6.26
C PHE A 139 -2.08 -1.96 5.53
N PHE A 140 -2.98 -2.21 4.58
CA PHE A 140 -3.02 -3.47 3.85
C PHE A 140 -2.96 -3.28 2.34
N LEU A 141 -3.87 -2.51 1.75
CA LEU A 141 -3.95 -2.42 0.29
C LEU A 141 -2.78 -1.65 -0.33
N ARG A 142 -2.29 -0.58 0.30
CA ARG A 142 -1.10 0.17 -0.18
C ARG A 142 0.16 -0.67 -0.14
N PRO A 143 0.55 -1.28 1.00
CA PRO A 143 1.71 -2.18 1.04
C PRO A 143 1.59 -3.36 0.07
N PHE A 144 0.38 -3.95 -0.06
CA PHE A 144 0.16 -5.00 -1.05
C PHE A 144 0.47 -4.51 -2.45
N TYR A 145 -0.11 -3.37 -2.85
CA TYR A 145 0.10 -2.80 -4.18
C TYR A 145 1.58 -2.54 -4.42
N ASP A 146 2.25 -1.87 -3.48
CA ASP A 146 3.65 -1.46 -3.63
C ASP A 146 4.58 -2.66 -3.86
N VAL A 147 4.47 -3.69 -3.01
CA VAL A 147 5.23 -4.94 -3.16
C VAL A 147 4.84 -5.66 -4.46
N ALA A 148 3.55 -5.78 -4.76
CA ALA A 148 3.08 -6.54 -5.92
C ALA A 148 3.50 -5.89 -7.24
N THR A 149 3.43 -4.57 -7.36
CA THR A 149 3.82 -3.88 -8.60
C THR A 149 5.31 -3.88 -8.82
N ASN A 150 6.12 -3.67 -7.77
CA ASN A 150 7.58 -3.75 -7.87
C ASN A 150 8.02 -5.19 -8.19
N TYR A 151 7.46 -6.18 -7.49
CA TYR A 151 7.74 -7.59 -7.76
C TYR A 151 7.36 -8.00 -9.18
N ALA A 152 6.17 -7.62 -9.66
CA ALA A 152 5.75 -7.94 -11.03
C ALA A 152 6.63 -7.24 -12.07
N ALA A 153 6.93 -5.95 -11.88
CA ALA A 153 7.77 -5.19 -12.80
C ALA A 153 9.17 -5.79 -12.94
N ASP A 154 9.79 -6.18 -11.83
CA ASP A 154 11.19 -6.59 -11.81
C ASP A 154 11.38 -8.09 -11.94
N ALA A 155 10.70 -8.89 -11.11
CA ALA A 155 10.91 -10.33 -11.04
C ALA A 155 10.20 -11.09 -12.17
N ILE A 156 9.07 -10.57 -12.67
CA ILE A 156 8.27 -11.22 -13.72
C ILE A 156 8.55 -10.60 -15.09
N LEU A 157 8.57 -9.28 -15.18
CA LEU A 157 8.71 -8.56 -16.46
C LEU A 157 10.17 -8.16 -16.78
N GLY A 158 11.13 -8.51 -15.91
CA GLY A 158 12.56 -8.27 -16.14
C GLY A 158 12.97 -6.80 -16.03
N GLY A 159 12.30 -6.03 -15.17
CA GLY A 159 12.70 -4.69 -14.78
C GLY A 159 14.05 -4.65 -14.03
N THR A 160 14.53 -3.43 -13.78
CA THR A 160 15.82 -3.16 -13.13
C THR A 160 15.66 -2.28 -11.88
N GLY A 161 14.48 -2.31 -11.26
CA GLY A 161 14.19 -1.55 -10.05
C GLY A 161 14.68 -2.24 -8.78
N ASP A 162 14.01 -1.95 -7.68
CA ASP A 162 14.42 -2.36 -6.34
C ASP A 162 14.42 -3.87 -6.15
N VAL A 163 13.37 -4.57 -6.61
CA VAL A 163 13.30 -6.03 -6.47
C VAL A 163 14.37 -6.69 -7.34
N ALA A 164 14.66 -6.14 -8.52
CA ALA A 164 15.75 -6.64 -9.36
C ALA A 164 17.11 -6.49 -8.65
N PHE A 165 17.35 -5.34 -8.03
CA PHE A 165 18.54 -5.13 -7.20
C PHE A 165 18.60 -6.10 -6.02
N LEU A 166 17.50 -6.31 -5.30
CA LEU A 166 17.45 -7.26 -4.17
C LEU A 166 17.70 -8.71 -4.62
N LEU A 167 17.16 -9.12 -5.76
CA LEU A 167 17.40 -10.45 -6.36
C LEU A 167 18.87 -10.67 -6.76
N TYR A 168 19.62 -9.60 -7.03
CA TYR A 168 21.06 -9.63 -7.23
C TYR A 168 21.83 -9.62 -5.90
N ALA A 169 21.37 -8.82 -4.94
CA ALA A 169 22.07 -8.55 -3.69
C ALA A 169 21.91 -9.64 -2.61
N TYR A 170 20.88 -10.47 -2.70
CA TYR A 170 20.50 -11.51 -1.73
C TYR A 170 20.19 -12.85 -2.42
N PRO A 171 20.16 -13.97 -1.68
CA PRO A 171 19.73 -15.26 -2.23
C PRO A 171 18.31 -15.17 -2.81
N ARG A 172 18.16 -15.50 -4.10
CA ARG A 172 16.87 -15.39 -4.82
C ARG A 172 15.68 -16.01 -4.08
N PRO A 173 15.78 -17.25 -3.53
CA PRO A 173 14.64 -17.83 -2.82
C PRO A 173 14.19 -16.99 -1.63
N ALA A 174 15.11 -16.34 -0.91
CA ALA A 174 14.76 -15.50 0.23
C ALA A 174 13.97 -14.26 -0.21
N VAL A 175 14.39 -13.58 -1.28
CA VAL A 175 13.69 -12.40 -1.81
C VAL A 175 12.28 -12.75 -2.26
N HIS A 176 12.12 -13.86 -3.01
CA HIS A 176 10.80 -14.34 -3.40
C HIS A 176 9.92 -14.65 -2.18
N LEU A 177 10.43 -15.43 -1.22
CA LEU A 177 9.67 -15.79 -0.01
C LEU A 177 9.24 -14.55 0.78
N CYS A 178 10.12 -13.57 0.96
CA CYS A 178 9.79 -12.32 1.65
C CYS A 178 8.71 -11.52 0.92
N ALA A 179 8.82 -11.35 -0.40
CA ALA A 179 7.83 -10.63 -1.19
C ALA A 179 6.45 -11.32 -1.13
N TRP A 180 6.41 -12.64 -1.31
CA TRP A 180 5.17 -13.42 -1.21
C TRP A 180 4.57 -13.39 0.20
N MET A 181 5.40 -13.43 1.25
CA MET A 181 4.94 -13.32 2.62
C MET A 181 4.30 -11.96 2.89
N LEU A 182 4.92 -10.85 2.46
CA LEU A 182 4.35 -9.51 2.61
C LEU A 182 3.02 -9.38 1.87
N MET A 183 2.97 -9.82 0.60
CA MET A 183 1.72 -9.82 -0.18
C MET A 183 0.64 -10.67 0.50
N PHE A 184 0.99 -11.86 0.99
CA PHE A 184 0.03 -12.74 1.68
C PHE A 184 -0.50 -12.12 2.97
N LEU A 185 0.37 -11.56 3.82
CA LEU A 185 -0.02 -10.92 5.08
C LEU A 185 -0.93 -9.71 4.83
N ALA A 186 -0.58 -8.87 3.86
CA ALA A 186 -1.39 -7.73 3.48
C ALA A 186 -2.76 -8.16 2.94
N ALA A 187 -2.82 -9.16 2.05
CA ALA A 187 -4.07 -9.71 1.55
C ALA A 187 -4.93 -10.34 2.66
N ALA A 188 -4.32 -11.07 3.58
CA ALA A 188 -5.01 -11.66 4.73
C ALA A 188 -5.59 -10.59 5.67
N GLY A 189 -4.84 -9.51 5.92
CA GLY A 189 -5.33 -8.36 6.68
C GLY A 189 -6.50 -7.67 6.00
N ALA A 190 -6.37 -7.38 4.70
CA ALA A 190 -7.45 -6.80 3.91
C ALA A 190 -8.71 -7.68 3.90
N PHE A 191 -8.54 -8.98 3.66
CA PHE A 191 -9.65 -9.95 3.68
C PHE A 191 -10.33 -10.00 5.05
N ARG A 192 -9.55 -10.07 6.14
CA ARG A 192 -10.11 -10.00 7.49
C ARG A 192 -10.97 -8.75 7.67
N GLU A 193 -10.47 -7.58 7.31
CA GLU A 193 -11.19 -6.31 7.52
C GLU A 193 -12.46 -6.17 6.67
N ILE A 194 -12.44 -6.66 5.43
CA ILE A 194 -13.60 -6.63 4.53
C ILE A 194 -14.69 -7.61 5.01
N TRP A 195 -14.31 -8.78 5.50
CA TRP A 195 -15.27 -9.82 5.90
C TRP A 195 -15.70 -9.78 7.37
N THR A 196 -15.04 -8.98 8.21
CA THR A 196 -15.47 -8.81 9.61
C THR A 196 -16.84 -8.12 9.67
N GLU A 197 -17.87 -8.89 10.06
CA GLU A 197 -19.23 -8.39 10.16
C GLU A 197 -19.36 -7.33 11.26
N PRO A 198 -20.13 -6.24 11.02
CA PRO A 198 -20.61 -5.42 12.12
C PRO A 198 -21.55 -6.27 12.98
N ARG A 199 -21.13 -6.67 14.20
CA ARG A 199 -22.02 -7.39 15.13
C ARG A 199 -23.31 -6.59 15.33
N ASN A 200 -24.45 -7.16 14.98
CA ASN A 200 -25.78 -6.59 15.19
C ASN A 200 -26.11 -6.56 16.70
N HIS A 201 -25.87 -5.44 17.39
CA HIS A 201 -26.38 -5.26 18.76
C HIS A 201 -27.23 -4.00 18.96
N GLU A 202 -27.57 -3.26 17.90
CA GLU A 202 -28.38 -2.04 18.02
C GLU A 202 -29.50 -1.95 16.98
N ILE A 203 -30.28 -3.02 16.84
CA ILE A 203 -31.63 -2.92 16.24
C ILE A 203 -32.72 -3.28 17.26
N SER A 204 -32.37 -3.74 18.47
CA SER A 204 -33.36 -4.15 19.47
C SER A 204 -33.84 -3.02 20.40
N ILE A 205 -33.26 -1.81 20.37
CA ILE A 205 -33.64 -0.73 21.33
C ILE A 205 -34.65 0.26 20.74
N SER A 206 -34.81 0.36 19.42
CA SER A 206 -35.82 1.29 18.84
C SER A 206 -37.19 0.67 18.60
N ALA A 207 -37.34 -0.66 18.75
CA ALA A 207 -38.64 -1.31 18.57
C ALA A 207 -39.51 -1.30 19.84
N SER A 208 -38.93 -1.08 21.03
CA SER A 208 -39.68 -1.06 22.30
C SER A 208 -40.09 0.35 22.76
N ALA A 209 -39.81 1.40 21.99
CA ALA A 209 -40.14 2.78 22.36
C ALA A 209 -41.43 3.31 21.68
N THR A 210 -42.06 2.51 20.82
CA THR A 210 -43.35 2.83 20.17
C THR A 210 -44.56 2.15 20.81
N GLU A 211 -44.36 1.42 21.90
CA GLU A 211 -45.43 0.89 22.74
C GLU A 211 -45.33 1.49 24.15
N ARG A 212 -45.71 2.76 24.30
CA ARG A 212 -46.13 3.37 25.57
C ARG A 212 -46.84 4.69 25.32
#